data_AF-A0A4P5RAU4-F1
#
_entry.id   AF-A0A4P5RAU4-F1
#
_cell.length_a   1.000
_cell.length_b   1.000
_cell.length_c   1.000
_cell.angle_alpha   90.00
_cell.angle_beta   90.00
_cell.angle_gamma   90.00
#
_symmetry.space_group_name_H-M   'P 1'
#
loop_
_entity.id
_entity.type
_entity.pdbx_description
1 polymer ?
#
loop_
_entity_poly.entity_id
_entity_poly.type
_entity_poly.pdbx_seq_one_letter_code
_entity_poly.pdbx_strand_id
1 'polypeptide(L)' 'MTTSVPTPRLCERVLRALQLDKEFRDGKNLFVLPTDIGSWAPRENVDWTLVHECVRAVLP' A
#
# COMPACT_ATOMS: atom_id res chain seq x y z
N MET A 1 -5.92 18.27 18.85
CA MET A 1 -5.69 17.25 17.80
C MET A 1 -4.34 17.56 17.16
N THR A 2 -3.28 16.92 17.63
CA THR A 2 -1.94 17.05 17.04
C THR A 2 -1.85 16.03 15.92
N THR A 3 -2.00 16.46 14.68
CA THR A 3 -1.59 15.65 13.53
C THR A 3 -0.08 15.53 13.62
N SER A 4 0.44 14.37 14.07
CA SER A 4 1.82 14.05 13.76
C SER A 4 1.94 14.03 12.24
N VAL A 5 3.07 14.49 11.74
CA VAL A 5 3.43 14.28 10.34
C VAL A 5 4.05 12.90 10.30
N PRO A 6 3.64 12.01 9.37
CA PRO A 6 4.27 10.71 9.26
C PRO A 6 5.75 10.87 9.11
N THR A 7 6.47 10.26 10.06
CA THR A 7 7.93 10.31 10.06
C THR A 7 8.35 9.71 8.72
N PRO A 8 9.09 10.43 7.86
CA PRO A 8 9.38 9.98 6.49
C PRO A 8 9.92 8.53 6.43
N ARG A 9 10.68 8.15 7.46
CA ARG A 9 11.24 6.81 7.65
C ARG A 9 10.21 5.70 7.83
N LEU A 10 9.03 5.97 8.41
CA LEU A 10 8.00 4.95 8.58
C LEU A 10 7.33 4.61 7.24
N CYS A 11 6.96 5.62 6.46
CA CYS A 11 6.40 5.43 5.12
C CYS A 11 7.35 4.64 4.22
N GLU A 12 8.63 5.00 4.18
CA GLU A 12 9.65 4.29 3.41
C GLU A 12 9.79 2.82 3.84
N ARG A 13 9.75 2.54 5.15
CA ARG A 13 9.84 1.17 5.68
C ARG A 13 8.64 0.32 5.27
N VAL A 14 7.43 0.89 5.31
CA VAL A 14 6.21 0.19 4.87
C VAL A 14 6.27 -0.11 3.38
N LEU A 15 6.61 0.88 2.56
CA LEU A 15 6.72 0.70 1.10
C LEU A 15 7.77 -0.34 0.73
N ARG A 16 8.92 -0.34 1.41
CA ARG A 16 9.95 -1.36 1.22
C ARG A 16 9.46 -2.74 1.62
N ALA A 17 8.71 -2.87 2.71
CA ALA A 17 8.14 -4.15 3.12
C ALA A 17 7.16 -4.71 2.08
N LEU A 18 6.32 -3.86 1.47
CA LEU A 18 5.40 -4.27 0.40
C LEU A 18 6.12 -4.83 -0.84
N GLN A 19 7.30 -4.29 -1.18
CA GLN A 19 8.12 -4.80 -2.30
C GLN A 19 8.82 -6.12 -2.00
N LEU A 20 8.96 -6.47 -0.72
CA LEU A 20 9.56 -7.73 -0.27
C LEU A 20 8.50 -8.82 -0.04
N ASP A 21 7.22 -8.49 -0.16
CA ASP A 21 6.14 -9.46 -0.03
C ASP A 21 6.23 -10.52 -1.14
N LYS A 22 5.93 -11.77 -0.80
CA LYS A 22 6.00 -12.90 -1.74
C LYS A 22 5.02 -12.76 -2.92
N GLU A 23 3.98 -11.95 -2.78
CA GLU A 23 2.98 -11.66 -3.81
C GLU A 23 3.43 -10.49 -4.71
N PHE A 24 4.53 -9.81 -4.36
CA PHE A 24 5.22 -8.90 -5.27
C PHE A 24 6.17 -9.70 -6.17
N ARG A 25 5.76 -10.01 -7.40
CA ARG A 25 6.52 -10.85 -8.34
C ARG A 25 6.62 -10.20 -9.70
N ASP A 26 7.76 -10.41 -10.37
CA ASP A 26 8.01 -9.91 -11.72
C ASP A 26 7.79 -8.39 -11.87
N GLY A 27 8.10 -7.63 -10.81
CA GLY A 27 7.90 -6.17 -10.77
C GLY A 27 6.45 -5.73 -10.58
N LYS A 28 5.51 -6.66 -10.37
CA LYS A 28 4.09 -6.40 -10.21
C LYS A 28 3.66 -6.71 -8.78
N ASN A 29 2.85 -5.83 -8.21
CA ASN A 29 2.17 -6.09 -6.93
C ASN A 29 0.85 -6.83 -7.18
N LEU A 30 0.39 -7.55 -6.16
CA LEU A 30 -0.94 -8.14 -6.09
C LEU A 30 -1.59 -7.71 -4.78
N PHE A 31 -2.76 -7.09 -4.87
CA PHE A 31 -3.58 -6.75 -3.72
C PHE A 31 -4.93 -7.43 -3.80
N VAL A 32 -5.51 -7.79 -2.66
CA VAL A 32 -6.92 -8.15 -2.57
C VAL A 32 -7.67 -6.92 -2.10
N LEU A 33 -8.50 -6.34 -2.96
CA LEU A 33 -9.18 -5.07 -2.71
C LEU A 33 -10.70 -5.28 -2.61
N PRO A 34 -11.40 -4.49 -1.78
CA PRO A 34 -12.85 -4.58 -1.68
C PRO A 34 -13.47 -4.06 -2.98
N THR A 35 -14.47 -4.79 -3.49
CA THR A 35 -15.27 -4.36 -4.64
C THR A 35 -16.67 -3.90 -4.24
N ASP A 36 -17.16 -4.42 -3.11
CA ASP A 36 -18.43 -4.06 -2.47
C ASP A 36 -18.39 -4.47 -0.99
N ILE A 37 -19.41 -4.12 -0.21
CA ILE A 37 -19.57 -4.56 1.18
C ILE A 37 -19.62 -6.09 1.22
N GLY A 38 -18.64 -6.69 1.90
CA GLY A 38 -18.52 -8.14 2.03
C GLY A 38 -17.90 -8.85 0.81
N SER A 39 -17.49 -8.12 -0.24
CA SER A 39 -16.93 -8.68 -1.47
C SER A 39 -15.53 -8.17 -1.77
N TRP A 40 -14.63 -9.06 -2.17
CA TRP A 40 -13.22 -8.77 -2.42
C TRP A 40 -12.74 -9.46 -3.69
N ALA A 41 -11.85 -8.81 -4.43
CA ALA A 41 -11.25 -9.36 -5.64
C ALA A 41 -9.75 -9.06 -5.74
N PRO A 42 -8.95 -9.98 -6.31
CA PRO A 42 -7.55 -9.71 -6.60
C PRO A 42 -7.41 -8.62 -7.66
N ARG A 43 -6.43 -7.74 -7.46
CA ARG A 43 -6.03 -6.68 -8.39
C ARG A 43 -4.52 -6.72 -8.54
N GLU A 44 -4.09 -7.08 -9.74
CA GLU A 44 -2.69 -7.15 -10.11
C GLU A 44 -2.22 -5.80 -10.67
N ASN A 45 -0.93 -5.52 -10.47
CA ASN A 45 -0.22 -4.40 -11.05
C ASN A 45 -0.90 -3.04 -10.76
N VAL A 46 -1.30 -2.83 -9.51
CA VAL A 46 -1.81 -1.54 -9.04
C VAL A 46 -0.70 -0.49 -9.19
N ASP A 47 -1.05 0.69 -9.67
CA ASP A 47 -0.09 1.79 -9.87
C ASP A 47 0.68 2.08 -8.58
N TRP A 48 2.01 2.07 -8.68
CA TRP A 48 2.88 2.24 -7.53
C TRP A 48 2.78 3.64 -6.91
N THR A 49 2.52 4.67 -7.71
CA THR A 49 2.26 6.04 -7.25
C THR A 49 1.02 6.07 -6.37
N LEU A 50 -0.05 5.40 -6.79
CA LEU A 50 -1.29 5.29 -6.01
C LEU A 50 -1.06 4.56 -4.68
N VAL A 51 -0.27 3.49 -4.68
CA VAL A 51 0.11 2.79 -3.43
C VAL A 51 0.85 3.73 -2.47
N HIS A 52 1.78 4.56 -2.98
CA HIS A 52 2.50 5.54 -2.15
C HIS A 52 1.55 6.58 -1.54
N GLU A 53 0.63 7.09 -2.34
CA GLU A 53 -0.39 8.06 -1.88
C GLU A 53 -1.27 7.46 -0.79
N CYS A 54 -1.78 6.24 -0.98
CA CYS A 54 -2.60 5.54 0.00
C CYS A 54 -1.84 5.31 1.32
N VAL A 55 -0.58 4.83 1.26
CA VAL A 55 0.23 4.60 2.47
C VAL A 55 0.48 5.91 3.21
N ARG A 56 0.79 7.00 2.50
CA ARG A 56 0.98 8.33 3.13
C ARG A 56 -0.30 8.86 3.77
N ALA A 57 -1.47 8.58 3.18
CA ALA A 57 -2.74 9.06 3.68
C ALA A 57 -3.20 8.42 4.99
N VAL A 58 -2.70 7.21 5.32
CA VAL A 58 -3.12 6.45 6.50
C VAL A 58 -2.09 6.42 7.62
N LEU A 59 -0.84 6.81 7.34
CA LEU A 59 0.19 6.87 8.36
C LEU A 59 0.10 8.19 9.15
N PRO A 60 0.14 8.13 10.49
CA PRO A 60 0.16 9.30 11.36
C PRO A 60 1.54 9.96 11.35
#